data_AF-A0A348WQT2-F1
#
_entry.id   AF-A0A348WQT2-F1
#
_cell.length_a   1.000
_cell.length_b   1.000
_cell.length_c   1.000
_cell.angle_alpha   90.00
_cell.angle_beta   90.00
_cell.angle_gamma   90.00
#
_symmetry.space_group_name_H-M   'P 1'
#
loop_
_entity.id
_entity.type
_entity.pdbx_description
1 polymer ?
#
loop_
_entity_poly.entity_id
_entity_poly.type
_entity_poly.pdbx_seq_one_letter_code
_entity_poly.pdbx_strand_id
1 'polypeptide(L)'
;GRGELHLGVLIENMRREGFELAVSRPEVIIKHEDGQKMEPYETLTVDIEDQHQGAVMEKLGLRKAEMTDMNPDGKGRVRIDFEVPSRGLIGFQTEFMTLTSGTGLMYHTFDHYGPHKGGTIGQRVNGVLISNAQGKALTYALFNLQERGKLFASHGDEVYEGQIIGIHNRSNDLTVNCLKGKQLTNVRASGTDDAQTLSPPIRYTLEQALEFINDDELVEVTPVSIRIRKRMLTENERKRASREPKS
;
A
#
# COMPACT_ATOMS: atom_id res chain seq x y z
N GLY A 1 -16.40 9.01 -6.45
CA GLY A 1 -16.60 7.88 -7.37
C GLY A 1 -17.56 6.88 -6.77
N ARG A 2 -17.98 5.85 -7.51
CA ARG A 2 -18.85 4.76 -7.02
C ARG A 2 -18.11 3.69 -6.18
N GLY A 3 -16.81 3.89 -5.94
CA GLY A 3 -15.91 2.98 -5.22
C GLY A 3 -14.46 3.24 -5.64
N GLU A 4 -13.52 2.54 -5.00
CA GLU A 4 -12.09 2.60 -5.28
C GLU A 4 -11.77 2.16 -6.72
N LEU A 5 -12.37 1.06 -7.18
CA LEU A 5 -12.17 0.52 -8.53
C LEU A 5 -12.49 1.55 -9.63
N HIS A 6 -13.55 2.35 -9.45
CA HIS A 6 -13.91 3.37 -10.43
C HIS A 6 -12.84 4.48 -10.51
N LEU A 7 -12.24 4.87 -9.38
CA LEU A 7 -11.17 5.86 -9.38
C LEU A 7 -9.88 5.30 -10.00
N GLY A 8 -9.53 4.05 -9.70
CA GLY A 8 -8.39 3.36 -10.30
C GLY A 8 -8.46 3.34 -11.83
N VAL A 9 -9.62 2.95 -12.38
CA VAL A 9 -9.85 2.93 -13.84
C VAL A 9 -9.74 4.33 -14.47
N LEU A 10 -10.31 5.36 -13.83
CA LEU A 10 -10.20 6.73 -14.33
C LEU A 10 -8.73 7.19 -14.38
N ILE A 11 -7.98 6.98 -13.31
CA ILE A 11 -6.58 7.37 -13.22
C ILE A 11 -5.73 6.58 -14.24
N GLU A 12 -6.01 5.29 -14.43
CA GLU A 12 -5.33 4.45 -15.41
C GLU A 12 -5.63 4.91 -16.86
N ASN A 13 -6.86 5.31 -17.15
CA ASN A 13 -7.20 5.88 -18.46
C ASN A 13 -6.48 7.21 -18.68
N MET A 14 -6.48 8.12 -17.70
CA MET A 14 -5.73 9.37 -17.76
C MET A 14 -4.23 9.12 -17.96
N ARG A 15 -3.67 8.13 -17.27
CA ARG A 15 -2.28 7.70 -17.43
C ARG A 15 -1.98 7.29 -18.87
N ARG A 16 -2.88 6.51 -19.50
CA ARG A 16 -2.77 6.08 -20.90
C ARG A 16 -2.96 7.22 -21.90
N GLU A 17 -3.73 8.24 -21.53
CA GLU A 17 -3.93 9.46 -22.31
C GLU A 17 -2.75 10.45 -22.23
N GLY A 18 -1.72 10.17 -21.42
CA GLY A 18 -0.53 10.99 -21.33
C GLY A 18 -0.50 11.95 -20.15
N PHE A 19 -1.46 11.87 -19.22
CA PHE A 19 -1.49 12.76 -18.06
C PHE A 19 -0.44 12.39 -17.00
N GLU A 20 0.05 13.42 -16.31
CA GLU A 20 0.85 13.30 -15.10
C GLU A 20 0.09 13.93 -13.93
N LEU A 21 -0.09 13.15 -12.86
CA LEU A 21 -0.85 13.58 -11.69
C LEU A 21 -0.32 12.93 -10.41
N ALA A 22 -0.64 13.53 -9.26
CA ALA A 22 -0.43 12.93 -7.97
C ALA A 22 -1.78 12.70 -7.28
N VAL A 23 -1.97 11.52 -6.70
CA VAL A 23 -3.22 11.09 -6.09
C VAL A 23 -2.97 10.73 -4.62
N SER A 24 -3.85 11.19 -3.74
CA SER A 24 -3.84 10.83 -2.33
C SER A 24 -4.56 9.49 -2.09
N ARG A 25 -4.44 8.99 -0.86
CA ARG A 25 -5.12 7.78 -0.43
C ARG A 25 -6.64 7.92 -0.65
N PRO A 26 -7.33 6.87 -1.14
CA PRO A 26 -8.78 6.87 -1.21
C PRO A 26 -9.37 6.90 0.21
N GLU A 27 -10.35 7.77 0.41
CA GLU A 27 -11.07 7.93 1.67
C GLU A 27 -12.57 7.76 1.45
N VAL A 28 -13.25 7.21 2.46
CA VAL A 28 -14.71 7.15 2.46
C VAL A 28 -15.30 8.51 2.76
N ILE A 29 -16.41 8.83 2.11
CA ILE A 29 -17.17 10.05 2.39
C ILE A 29 -17.95 9.83 3.68
N ILE A 30 -17.61 10.57 4.73
CA ILE A 30 -18.36 10.57 5.98
C ILE A 30 -19.58 11.47 5.86
N LYS A 31 -20.73 10.99 6.33
CA LYS A 31 -21.96 11.79 6.47
C LYS A 31 -22.28 12.03 7.94
N HIS A 32 -23.05 13.08 8.19
CA HIS A 32 -23.66 13.33 9.49
C HIS A 32 -25.16 13.34 9.32
N GLU A 33 -25.84 12.41 10.00
CA GLU A 33 -27.29 12.29 10.01
C GLU A 33 -27.73 12.27 11.47
N ASP A 34 -28.67 13.15 11.85
CA ASP A 34 -29.17 13.29 13.23
C ASP A 34 -28.07 13.45 14.31
N GLY A 35 -26.96 14.10 13.96
CA GLY A 35 -25.80 14.29 14.85
C GLY A 35 -24.89 13.06 14.99
N GLN A 36 -25.20 11.96 14.31
CA GLN A 36 -24.39 10.75 14.28
C GLN A 36 -23.47 10.72 13.06
N LYS A 37 -22.22 10.28 13.27
CA LYS A 37 -21.23 10.06 12.20
C LYS A 37 -21.54 8.74 11.48
N MET A 38 -21.77 8.83 10.18
CA MET A 38 -22.13 7.70 9.32
C MET A 38 -21.01 7.42 8.32
N GLU A 39 -20.77 6.13 8.01
CA GLU A 39 -19.86 5.67 6.97
C GLU A 39 -20.59 4.74 5.99
N PRO A 40 -20.14 4.64 4.71
CA PRO A 40 -20.75 3.75 3.73
C PRO A 40 -20.40 2.28 4.03
N TYR A 41 -21.38 1.40 3.80
CA TYR A 41 -21.28 -0.05 3.90
C TYR A 41 -21.53 -0.71 2.55
N GLU A 42 -20.91 -1.87 2.38
CA GLU A 42 -21.03 -2.70 1.19
C GLU A 42 -21.41 -4.12 1.59
N THR A 43 -22.20 -4.76 0.73
CA THR A 43 -22.38 -6.20 0.76
C THR A 43 -21.20 -6.82 0.02
N LEU A 44 -20.47 -7.71 0.70
CA LEU A 44 -19.33 -8.43 0.17
C LEU A 44 -19.69 -9.92 0.10
N THR A 45 -19.63 -10.49 -1.09
CA THR A 45 -19.71 -11.92 -1.33
C THR A 45 -18.32 -12.44 -1.68
N VAL A 46 -17.85 -13.45 -0.96
CA VAL A 46 -16.64 -14.21 -1.33
C VAL A 46 -16.99 -15.66 -1.58
N ASP A 47 -16.35 -16.26 -2.58
CA ASP A 47 -16.43 -17.68 -2.88
C ASP A 47 -15.00 -18.23 -2.89
N ILE A 48 -14.70 -19.11 -1.95
CA ILE A 48 -13.34 -19.59 -1.65
C ILE A 48 -13.33 -21.09 -1.38
N GLU A 49 -12.17 -21.71 -1.55
CA GLU A 49 -11.97 -23.10 -1.13
C GLU A 49 -11.96 -23.21 0.40
N ASP A 50 -12.44 -24.33 0.94
CA ASP A 50 -12.59 -24.54 2.39
C ASP A 50 -11.27 -24.29 3.16
N GLN A 51 -10.13 -24.63 2.55
CA GLN A 51 -8.80 -24.42 3.14
C GLN A 51 -8.45 -22.95 3.41
N HIS A 52 -9.06 -22.01 2.68
CA HIS A 52 -8.80 -20.57 2.81
C HIS A 52 -9.77 -19.88 3.76
N GLN A 53 -10.86 -20.55 4.17
CA GLN A 53 -11.95 -19.97 4.95
C GLN A 53 -11.47 -19.26 6.22
N GLY A 54 -10.68 -19.95 7.06
CA GLY A 54 -10.23 -19.39 8.34
C GLY A 54 -9.41 -18.11 8.17
N ALA A 55 -8.48 -18.10 7.22
CA ALA A 55 -7.61 -16.95 6.97
C ALA A 55 -8.38 -15.75 6.40
N VAL A 56 -9.32 -15.98 5.48
CA VAL A 56 -10.16 -14.92 4.91
C VAL A 56 -11.08 -14.32 5.98
N MET A 57 -11.71 -15.17 6.81
CA MET A 57 -12.58 -14.72 7.91
C MET A 57 -11.84 -13.88 8.94
N GLU A 58 -10.64 -14.31 9.36
CA GLU A 58 -9.82 -13.56 10.32
C GLU A 58 -9.51 -12.14 9.79
N LYS A 59 -9.09 -12.05 8.53
CA LYS A 59 -8.73 -10.77 7.91
C LYS A 59 -9.91 -9.84 7.70
N LEU A 60 -11.06 -10.38 7.31
CA LEU A 60 -12.31 -9.63 7.22
C LEU A 60 -12.79 -9.15 8.61
N GLY A 61 -12.64 -9.97 9.65
CA GLY A 61 -12.94 -9.58 11.03
C GLY A 61 -12.11 -8.39 11.52
N LEU A 62 -10.80 -8.37 11.21
CA LEU A 62 -9.92 -7.22 11.51
C LEU A 62 -10.37 -5.94 10.79
N ARG A 63 -11.07 -6.09 9.65
CA ARG A 63 -11.63 -5.01 8.82
C ARG A 63 -13.07 -4.64 9.18
N LYS A 64 -13.57 -5.10 10.34
CA LYS A 64 -14.93 -4.85 10.83
C LYS A 64 -16.03 -5.37 9.91
N ALA A 65 -15.74 -6.38 9.10
CA ALA A 65 -16.76 -7.10 8.37
C ALA A 65 -17.54 -8.01 9.33
N GLU A 66 -18.85 -8.04 9.15
CA GLU A 66 -19.78 -8.89 9.90
C GLU A 66 -20.38 -9.91 8.94
N MET A 67 -20.24 -11.18 9.26
CA MET A 67 -20.79 -12.26 8.43
C MET A 67 -22.31 -12.26 8.53
N THR A 68 -22.97 -12.23 7.39
CA THR A 68 -24.44 -12.25 7.30
C THR A 68 -24.96 -13.61 6.89
N ASP A 69 -24.23 -14.35 6.06
CA ASP A 69 -24.61 -15.69 5.61
C ASP A 69 -23.40 -16.55 5.23
N MET A 70 -23.55 -17.87 5.28
CA MET A 70 -22.53 -18.85 4.89
C MET A 70 -23.17 -20.09 4.27
N ASN A 71 -22.81 -20.36 3.02
CA ASN A 71 -23.36 -21.44 2.22
C ASN A 71 -22.22 -22.32 1.65
N PRO A 72 -21.88 -23.43 2.33
CA PRO A 72 -20.96 -24.43 1.77
C PRO A 72 -21.63 -25.21 0.64
N ASP A 73 -20.91 -25.47 -0.45
CA ASP A 73 -21.44 -26.18 -1.62
C ASP A 73 -21.37 -27.72 -1.50
N GLY A 74 -20.68 -28.21 -0.46
CA GLY A 74 -20.44 -29.64 -0.21
C GLY A 74 -19.43 -30.30 -1.16
N LYS A 75 -18.76 -29.50 -2.01
CA LYS A 75 -17.80 -29.91 -3.04
C LYS A 75 -16.42 -29.27 -2.85
N GLY A 76 -16.17 -28.67 -1.68
CA GLY A 76 -14.88 -28.11 -1.30
C GLY A 76 -14.78 -26.59 -1.39
N ARG A 77 -15.90 -25.89 -1.63
CA ARG A 77 -15.97 -24.44 -1.63
C ARG A 77 -17.08 -23.93 -0.72
N VAL A 78 -16.90 -22.72 -0.25
CA VAL A 78 -17.86 -22.00 0.58
C VAL A 78 -18.07 -20.60 0.04
N ARG A 79 -19.34 -20.25 -0.13
CA ARG A 79 -19.77 -18.87 -0.37
C ARG A 79 -20.10 -18.23 0.97
N ILE A 80 -19.55 -17.06 1.23
CA ILE A 80 -19.76 -16.32 2.48
C ILE A 80 -20.15 -14.89 2.11
N ASP A 81 -21.24 -14.42 2.71
CA ASP A 81 -21.71 -13.04 2.55
C ASP A 81 -21.40 -12.26 3.84
N PHE A 82 -20.93 -11.03 3.66
CA PHE A 82 -20.56 -10.10 4.71
C PHE A 82 -21.19 -8.74 4.47
N GLU A 83 -21.50 -8.05 5.56
CA GLU A 83 -21.66 -6.61 5.59
C GLU A 83 -20.34 -5.99 6.07
N VAL A 84 -19.79 -5.03 5.32
CA VAL A 84 -18.48 -4.47 5.61
C VAL A 84 -18.46 -2.96 5.35
N PRO A 85 -17.87 -2.13 6.22
CA PRO A 85 -17.68 -0.72 5.91
C PRO A 85 -16.76 -0.60 4.69
N SER A 86 -17.08 0.27 3.71
CA SER A 86 -16.26 0.45 2.49
C SER A 86 -14.78 0.72 2.82
N ARG A 87 -14.52 1.43 3.93
CA ARG A 87 -13.18 1.73 4.42
C ARG A 87 -12.37 0.48 4.75
N GLY A 88 -13.04 -0.60 5.19
CA GLY A 88 -12.43 -1.89 5.46
C GLY A 88 -12.09 -2.67 4.20
N LEU A 89 -12.77 -2.42 3.08
CA LEU A 89 -12.48 -3.07 1.79
C LEU A 89 -11.29 -2.46 1.04
N ILE A 90 -10.95 -1.20 1.32
CA ILE A 90 -9.74 -0.57 0.76
C ILE A 90 -8.52 -1.42 1.09
N GLY A 91 -7.75 -1.84 0.09
CA GLY A 91 -6.60 -2.71 0.33
C GLY A 91 -6.88 -4.21 0.29
N PHE A 92 -8.15 -4.62 0.34
CA PHE A 92 -8.47 -6.01 0.65
C PHE A 92 -8.43 -6.91 -0.57
N GLN A 93 -8.68 -6.40 -1.78
CA GLN A 93 -8.68 -7.21 -2.99
C GLN A 93 -7.30 -7.85 -3.24
N THR A 94 -6.22 -7.08 -3.12
CA THR A 94 -4.85 -7.60 -3.26
C THR A 94 -4.53 -8.66 -2.20
N GLU A 95 -4.89 -8.38 -0.94
CA GLU A 95 -4.66 -9.29 0.18
C GLU A 95 -5.45 -10.59 0.00
N PHE A 96 -6.71 -10.50 -0.42
CA PHE A 96 -7.58 -11.64 -0.69
C PHE A 96 -7.03 -12.54 -1.79
N MET A 97 -6.61 -11.97 -2.93
CA MET A 97 -6.02 -12.75 -4.02
C MET A 97 -4.77 -13.50 -3.56
N THR A 98 -3.99 -12.92 -2.66
CA THR A 98 -2.82 -13.57 -2.05
C THR A 98 -3.24 -14.70 -1.10
N LEU A 99 -4.20 -14.45 -0.22
CA LEU A 99 -4.71 -15.44 0.76
C LEU A 99 -5.31 -16.66 0.07
N THR A 100 -5.98 -16.47 -1.06
CA THR A 100 -6.65 -17.54 -1.81
C THR A 100 -5.78 -18.09 -2.94
N SER A 101 -4.50 -17.70 -3.04
CA SER A 101 -3.63 -18.09 -4.16
C SER A 101 -4.27 -17.89 -5.55
N GLY A 102 -5.11 -16.86 -5.69
CA GLY A 102 -5.85 -16.53 -6.91
C GLY A 102 -7.09 -17.38 -7.23
N THR A 103 -7.49 -18.35 -6.40
CA THR A 103 -8.67 -19.20 -6.65
C THR A 103 -9.98 -18.66 -6.08
N GLY A 104 -9.90 -17.62 -5.26
CA GLY A 104 -11.04 -16.95 -4.65
C GLY A 104 -11.74 -16.01 -5.61
N LEU A 105 -13.06 -15.93 -5.50
CA LEU A 105 -13.87 -14.91 -6.17
C LEU A 105 -14.37 -13.92 -5.12
N MET A 106 -14.32 -12.63 -5.46
CA MET A 106 -14.78 -11.55 -4.60
C MET A 106 -15.69 -10.63 -5.41
N TYR A 107 -16.85 -10.32 -4.85
CA TYR A 107 -17.78 -9.34 -5.38
C TYR A 107 -18.26 -8.46 -4.24
N HIS A 108 -18.34 -7.16 -4.48
CA HIS A 108 -18.92 -6.26 -3.51
C HIS A 108 -19.72 -5.16 -4.20
N THR A 109 -20.72 -4.63 -3.50
CA THR A 109 -21.50 -3.49 -3.95
C THR A 109 -21.92 -2.63 -2.77
N PHE A 110 -22.01 -1.32 -3.00
CA PHE A 110 -22.61 -0.40 -2.05
C PHE A 110 -24.01 -0.86 -1.66
N ASP A 111 -24.31 -0.78 -0.37
CA ASP A 111 -25.59 -1.15 0.20
C ASP A 111 -26.27 0.07 0.85
N HIS A 112 -25.69 0.61 1.94
CA HIS A 112 -26.27 1.74 2.66
C HIS A 112 -25.21 2.58 3.42
N TYR A 113 -25.65 3.65 4.10
CA TYR A 113 -24.84 4.36 5.09
C TYR A 113 -25.28 3.93 6.49
N GLY A 114 -24.33 3.53 7.33
CA GLY A 114 -24.59 3.08 8.70
C GLY A 114 -23.70 3.83 9.71
N PRO A 115 -23.94 3.65 11.02
CA PRO A 115 -23.10 4.23 12.06
C PRO A 115 -21.62 3.85 11.87
N HIS A 116 -20.72 4.81 12.07
CA HIS A 116 -19.29 4.58 11.94
C HIS A 116 -18.79 3.55 12.98
N LYS A 117 -18.21 2.41 12.54
CA LYS A 117 -17.73 1.30 13.42
C LYS A 117 -16.54 1.69 14.30
N GLY A 118 -15.90 2.83 14.03
CA GLY A 118 -14.69 3.24 14.72
C GLY A 118 -13.48 2.41 14.32
N GLY A 119 -12.37 2.60 15.05
CA GLY A 119 -11.10 1.91 14.83
C GLY A 119 -10.34 2.36 13.58
N THR A 120 -9.02 2.21 13.63
CA THR A 120 -8.13 2.48 12.51
C THR A 120 -8.04 1.23 11.65
N ILE A 121 -8.62 1.27 10.44
CA ILE A 121 -8.64 0.15 9.50
C ILE A 121 -7.89 0.58 8.24
N GLY A 122 -7.08 -0.31 7.69
CA GLY A 122 -6.38 -0.09 6.42
C GLY A 122 -5.09 0.73 6.52
N GLN A 123 -4.64 1.16 7.70
CA GLN A 123 -3.30 1.75 7.81
C GLN A 123 -2.22 0.67 7.77
N ARG A 124 -1.13 0.96 7.05
CA ARG A 124 0.02 0.05 7.06
C ARG A 124 0.69 0.05 8.43
N VAL A 125 1.23 -1.11 8.82
CA VAL A 125 1.97 -1.27 10.09
C VAL A 125 3.43 -0.86 9.95
N ASN A 126 3.99 -1.01 8.75
CA ASN A 126 5.38 -0.72 8.44
C ASN A 126 5.60 0.77 8.15
N GLY A 127 6.79 1.27 8.44
CA GLY A 127 7.27 2.55 7.92
C GLY A 127 7.80 2.41 6.51
N VAL A 128 8.31 3.50 5.96
CA VAL A 128 8.91 3.56 4.62
C VAL A 128 10.37 3.97 4.63
N LEU A 129 11.11 3.50 3.63
CA LEU A 129 12.45 3.97 3.29
C LEU A 129 12.31 5.14 2.31
N ILE A 130 12.81 6.32 2.70
CA ILE A 130 12.63 7.58 1.94
C ILE A 130 13.99 8.03 1.42
N SER A 131 14.11 8.29 0.12
CA SER A 131 15.34 8.84 -0.46
C SER A 131 15.62 10.25 0.08
N ASN A 132 16.88 10.53 0.38
CA ASN A 132 17.33 11.81 0.90
C ASN A 132 17.90 12.75 -0.16
N ALA A 133 18.02 12.29 -1.41
CA ALA A 133 18.68 13.04 -2.48
C ALA A 133 18.18 12.58 -3.85
N GLN A 134 18.48 13.39 -4.88
CA GLN A 134 18.17 13.09 -6.26
C GLN A 134 19.37 12.49 -7.01
N GLY A 135 19.13 11.45 -7.80
CA GLY A 135 20.12 10.80 -8.65
C GLY A 135 19.81 9.32 -8.90
N LYS A 136 20.79 8.60 -9.43
CA LYS A 136 20.68 7.16 -9.74
C LYS A 136 20.94 6.27 -8.54
N ALA A 137 20.03 5.36 -8.26
CA ALA A 137 20.21 4.37 -7.21
C ALA A 137 21.34 3.39 -7.54
N LEU A 138 22.29 3.19 -6.61
CA LEU A 138 23.47 2.36 -6.82
C LEU A 138 23.36 1.01 -6.10
N THR A 139 23.82 -0.07 -6.73
CA THR A 139 23.81 -1.43 -6.17
C THR A 139 24.39 -1.48 -4.76
N TYR A 140 25.52 -0.80 -4.53
CA TYR A 140 26.17 -0.80 -3.22
C TYR A 140 25.27 -0.24 -2.11
N ALA A 141 24.56 0.86 -2.37
CA ALA A 141 23.64 1.41 -1.39
C ALA A 141 22.41 0.51 -1.21
N LEU A 142 21.79 0.07 -2.30
CA LEU A 142 20.62 -0.80 -2.27
C LEU A 142 20.89 -2.14 -1.56
N PHE A 143 22.08 -2.72 -1.75
CA PHE A 143 22.51 -3.95 -1.10
C PHE A 143 22.52 -3.83 0.43
N ASN A 144 22.90 -2.68 0.97
CA ASN A 144 22.86 -2.43 2.41
C ASN A 144 21.43 -2.08 2.89
N LEU A 145 20.61 -1.47 2.03
CA LEU A 145 19.25 -1.05 2.37
C LEU A 145 18.26 -2.22 2.38
N GLN A 146 18.48 -3.27 1.57
CA GLN A 146 17.58 -4.43 1.54
C GLN A 146 17.57 -5.21 2.87
N GLU A 147 18.60 -5.08 3.71
CA GLU A 147 18.59 -5.63 5.08
C GLU A 147 17.58 -4.89 5.99
N ARG A 148 17.27 -3.63 5.67
CA ARG A 148 16.32 -2.81 6.43
C ARG A 148 14.88 -2.99 5.95
N GLY A 149 14.68 -3.62 4.80
CA GLY A 149 13.36 -4.03 4.33
C GLY A 149 13.29 -4.22 2.81
N LYS A 150 12.07 -4.23 2.27
CA LYS A 150 11.85 -4.60 0.87
C LYS A 150 11.91 -3.36 -0.02
N LEU A 151 12.70 -3.42 -1.09
CA LEU A 151 12.95 -2.26 -1.96
C LEU A 151 11.95 -2.17 -3.11
N PHE A 152 11.67 -0.94 -3.54
CA PHE A 152 10.95 -0.60 -4.77
C PHE A 152 11.90 -0.18 -5.89
N ALA A 153 13.02 0.44 -5.51
CA ALA A 153 14.05 0.90 -6.43
C ALA A 153 15.02 -0.23 -6.80
N SER A 154 15.45 -0.25 -8.05
CA SER A 154 16.52 -1.08 -8.60
C SER A 154 17.77 -0.27 -8.88
N HIS A 155 18.88 -0.98 -9.16
CA HIS A 155 20.08 -0.32 -9.65
C HIS A 155 19.80 0.46 -10.94
N GLY A 156 20.20 1.73 -10.96
CA GLY A 156 20.03 2.62 -12.10
C GLY A 156 18.72 3.40 -12.11
N ASP A 157 17.76 3.07 -11.23
CA ASP A 157 16.50 3.82 -11.12
C ASP A 157 16.82 5.27 -10.70
N GLU A 158 16.26 6.23 -11.43
CA GLU A 158 16.30 7.66 -11.07
C GLU A 158 15.37 7.90 -9.88
N VAL A 159 15.91 8.46 -8.81
CA VAL A 159 15.17 8.80 -7.59
C VAL A 159 15.29 10.27 -7.27
N TYR A 160 14.36 10.82 -6.49
CA TYR A 160 14.42 12.18 -5.94
C TYR A 160 14.24 12.21 -4.43
N GLU A 161 14.61 13.33 -3.80
CA GLU A 161 14.44 13.53 -2.35
C GLU A 161 12.95 13.44 -1.97
N GLY A 162 12.63 12.62 -0.96
CA GLY A 162 11.26 12.41 -0.50
C GLY A 162 10.49 11.33 -1.25
N GLN A 163 11.07 10.75 -2.31
CA GLN A 163 10.55 9.54 -2.94
C GLN A 163 10.69 8.34 -1.99
N ILE A 164 9.64 7.54 -1.88
CA ILE A 164 9.65 6.29 -1.14
C ILE A 164 10.25 5.20 -2.03
N ILE A 165 11.31 4.57 -1.54
CA ILE A 165 12.11 3.59 -2.28
C ILE A 165 12.02 2.18 -1.71
N GLY A 166 11.20 1.98 -0.66
CA GLY A 166 10.96 0.67 -0.06
C GLY A 166 10.12 0.71 1.21
N ILE A 167 9.81 -0.48 1.70
CA ILE A 167 9.10 -0.75 2.96
C ILE A 167 10.14 -1.00 4.04
N HIS A 168 10.02 -0.34 5.18
CA HIS A 168 10.89 -0.57 6.33
C HIS A 168 10.37 -1.75 7.17
N ASN A 169 11.28 -2.58 7.68
CA ASN A 169 10.92 -3.72 8.55
C ASN A 169 10.32 -3.30 9.90
N ARG A 170 10.42 -2.01 10.27
CA ARG A 170 9.83 -1.43 11.49
C ARG A 170 8.78 -0.39 11.13
N SER A 171 7.97 0.01 12.11
CA SER A 171 6.88 0.98 11.93
C SER A 171 7.32 2.42 11.70
N ASN A 172 8.55 2.80 12.10
CA ASN A 172 9.04 4.16 11.91
C ASN A 172 9.54 4.37 10.48
N ASP A 173 9.34 5.56 9.93
CA ASP A 173 9.95 5.94 8.66
C ASP A 173 11.46 6.17 8.82
N LEU A 174 12.21 5.94 7.74
CA LEU A 174 13.65 6.09 7.71
C LEU A 174 14.10 6.80 6.42
N THR A 175 14.66 8.00 6.57
CA THR A 175 15.36 8.69 5.48
C THR A 175 16.71 8.03 5.24
N VAL A 176 17.01 7.65 3.99
CA VAL A 176 18.20 6.89 3.59
C VAL A 176 18.83 7.45 2.32
N ASN A 177 20.11 7.17 2.13
CA ASN A 177 20.83 7.51 0.91
C ASN A 177 21.02 6.26 0.04
N CYS A 178 20.34 6.20 -1.10
CA CYS A 178 20.48 5.12 -2.10
C CYS A 178 21.47 5.44 -3.24
N LEU A 179 22.16 6.58 -3.17
CA LEU A 179 23.12 7.07 -4.18
C LEU A 179 24.58 6.80 -3.79
N LYS A 180 24.81 6.19 -2.61
CA LYS A 180 26.16 5.97 -2.09
C LYS A 180 26.88 4.88 -2.89
N GLY A 181 28.03 5.22 -3.47
CA GLY A 181 28.94 4.25 -4.09
C GLY A 181 29.85 3.54 -3.09
N LYS A 182 30.46 2.43 -3.52
CA LYS A 182 31.53 1.74 -2.78
C LYS A 182 32.72 2.71 -2.69
N GLN A 183 33.19 3.04 -1.48
CA GLN A 183 34.44 3.78 -1.34
C GLN A 183 35.59 2.83 -1.68
N LEU A 184 36.34 3.15 -2.75
CA LEU A 184 37.55 2.45 -3.11
C LEU A 184 38.66 2.88 -2.15
N THR A 185 38.82 2.17 -1.03
CA THR A 185 40.06 2.25 -0.27
C THR A 185 41.14 1.49 -1.06
N ASN A 186 42.27 2.14 -1.36
CA ASN A 186 43.44 1.57 -2.05
C ASN A 186 44.14 0.41 -1.29
N VAL A 187 43.44 -0.24 -0.36
CA VAL A 187 43.91 -1.40 0.38
C VAL A 187 43.52 -2.63 -0.43
N ARG A 188 44.53 -3.34 -0.94
CA ARG A 188 44.41 -4.69 -1.51
C ARG A 188 43.72 -5.60 -0.48
N ALA A 189 42.40 -5.72 -0.57
CA ALA A 189 41.67 -6.75 0.15
C ALA A 189 41.85 -8.06 -0.61
N SER A 190 42.79 -8.87 -0.12
CA SER A 190 42.84 -10.29 -0.40
C SER A 190 41.59 -10.95 0.19
N GLY A 191 40.58 -11.17 -0.65
CA GLY A 191 39.30 -11.78 -0.27
C GLY A 191 38.27 -11.45 -1.35
N THR A 192 37.53 -12.45 -1.80
CA THR A 192 36.53 -12.40 -2.88
C THR A 192 35.75 -11.08 -2.95
N ASP A 193 35.70 -10.45 -4.14
CA ASP A 193 34.68 -9.45 -4.44
C ASP A 193 33.34 -10.18 -4.39
N ASP A 194 32.70 -10.21 -3.22
CA ASP A 194 31.40 -10.85 -3.05
C ASP A 194 30.41 -10.15 -3.99
N ALA A 195 29.91 -10.91 -4.96
CA ALA A 195 28.94 -10.42 -5.91
C ALA A 195 27.70 -9.93 -5.15
N GLN A 196 27.48 -8.61 -5.17
CA GLN A 196 26.35 -8.00 -4.47
C GLN A 196 25.05 -8.36 -5.19
N THR A 197 24.40 -9.41 -4.72
CA THR A 197 23.09 -9.84 -5.22
C THR A 197 21.99 -9.00 -4.58
N LEU A 198 21.17 -8.35 -5.40
CA LEU A 198 19.98 -7.63 -4.94
C LEU A 198 18.75 -8.53 -5.03
N SER A 199 17.90 -8.45 -4.00
CA SER A 199 16.57 -9.02 -4.06
C SER A 199 15.73 -8.29 -5.13
N PRO A 200 14.87 -8.99 -5.89
CA PRO A 200 13.99 -8.34 -6.84
C PRO A 200 13.13 -7.26 -6.17
N PRO A 201 13.01 -6.06 -6.78
CA PRO A 201 12.19 -5.00 -6.22
C PRO A 201 10.70 -5.37 -6.24
N ILE A 202 9.94 -4.88 -5.27
CA ILE A 202 8.48 -4.90 -5.35
C ILE A 202 8.05 -3.86 -6.38
N ARG A 203 7.24 -4.27 -7.35
CA ARG A 203 6.60 -3.39 -8.33
C ARG A 203 5.11 -3.36 -8.02
N TYR A 204 4.62 -2.20 -7.59
CA TYR A 204 3.20 -2.01 -7.31
C TYR A 204 2.42 -1.68 -8.58
N THR A 205 1.22 -2.23 -8.69
CA THR A 205 0.19 -1.68 -9.58
C THR A 205 -0.32 -0.35 -9.01
N LEU A 206 -1.15 0.37 -9.79
CA LEU A 206 -1.74 1.62 -9.34
C LEU A 206 -2.61 1.40 -8.10
N GLU A 207 -3.43 0.35 -8.12
CA GLU A 207 -4.32 -0.04 -7.04
C GLU A 207 -3.50 -0.33 -5.79
N GLN A 208 -2.49 -1.20 -5.89
CA GLN A 208 -1.63 -1.52 -4.76
C GLN A 208 -0.89 -0.30 -4.19
N ALA A 209 -0.50 0.66 -5.04
CA ALA A 209 0.12 1.90 -4.59
C ALA A 209 -0.88 2.79 -3.83
N LEU A 210 -2.13 2.91 -4.30
CA LEU A 210 -3.19 3.66 -3.63
C LEU A 210 -3.58 3.02 -2.28
N GLU A 211 -3.57 1.70 -2.21
CA GLU A 211 -3.79 0.92 -0.99
C GLU A 211 -2.63 1.08 0.01
N PHE A 212 -1.40 1.24 -0.48
CA PHE A 212 -0.19 1.29 0.34
C PHE A 212 0.04 2.63 1.04
N ILE A 213 -0.33 3.74 0.41
CA ILE A 213 0.01 5.08 0.92
C ILE A 213 -0.77 5.47 2.17
N ASN A 214 -0.11 6.24 3.03
CA ASN A 214 -0.72 6.91 4.17
C ASN A 214 -1.11 8.36 3.84
N ASP A 215 -1.77 9.04 4.76
CA ASP A 215 -2.33 10.38 4.57
C ASP A 215 -1.26 11.46 4.30
N ASP A 216 -0.02 11.21 4.72
CA ASP A 216 1.14 12.09 4.47
C ASP A 216 1.90 11.76 3.18
N GLU A 217 1.31 10.94 2.31
CA GLU A 217 1.92 10.41 1.08
C GLU A 217 1.04 10.60 -0.15
N LEU A 218 1.66 10.46 -1.31
CA LEU A 218 1.02 10.57 -2.61
C LEU A 218 1.55 9.48 -3.55
N VAL A 219 0.68 8.98 -4.42
CA VAL A 219 1.05 8.20 -5.59
C VAL A 219 1.22 9.17 -6.75
N GLU A 220 2.44 9.26 -7.28
CA GLU A 220 2.74 9.99 -8.51
C GLU A 220 2.57 9.05 -9.70
N VAL A 221 1.68 9.43 -10.61
CA VAL A 221 1.29 8.63 -11.77
C VAL A 221 1.68 9.38 -13.03
N THR A 222 2.45 8.69 -13.87
CA THR A 222 2.88 9.15 -15.20
C THR A 222 2.60 8.05 -16.23
N PRO A 223 2.61 8.35 -17.54
CA PRO A 223 2.31 7.37 -18.58
C PRO A 223 3.19 6.12 -18.56
N VAL A 224 4.39 6.23 -17.99
CA VAL A 224 5.40 5.15 -17.96
C VAL A 224 5.81 4.71 -16.55
N SER A 225 5.35 5.38 -15.51
CA SER A 225 5.81 5.11 -14.14
C SER A 225 4.77 5.43 -13.09
N ILE A 226 4.75 4.59 -12.06
CA ILE A 226 4.02 4.80 -10.81
C ILE A 226 5.07 4.89 -9.71
N ARG A 227 5.09 6.02 -9.01
CA ARG A 227 6.03 6.28 -7.91
C ARG A 227 5.25 6.63 -6.66
N ILE A 228 5.87 6.41 -5.51
CA ILE A 228 5.31 6.75 -4.21
C ILE A 228 6.23 7.77 -3.56
N ARG A 229 5.67 8.82 -2.97
CA ARG A 229 6.43 9.87 -2.31
C ARG A 229 5.73 10.38 -1.05
N LYS A 230 6.50 11.00 -0.18
CA LYS A 230 5.94 11.85 0.87
C LYS A 230 5.35 13.11 0.26
N ARG A 231 4.28 13.61 0.88
CA ARG A 231 3.69 14.91 0.55
C ARG A 231 4.72 16.02 0.76
N MET A 232 5.42 15.97 1.90
CA MET A 232 6.57 16.81 2.23
C MET A 232 7.88 16.09 1.86
N LEU A 233 8.60 16.63 0.88
CA LEU A 233 9.75 15.98 0.29
C LEU A 233 10.96 15.96 1.22
N THR A 234 11.21 17.08 1.91
CA THR A 234 12.40 17.20 2.75
C THR A 234 12.16 16.61 4.13
N GLU A 235 13.19 16.02 4.72
CA GLU A 235 13.10 15.49 6.10
C GLU A 235 12.81 16.58 7.13
N ASN A 236 13.32 17.80 6.89
CA ASN A 236 13.11 18.94 7.77
C ASN A 236 11.65 19.38 7.80
N GLU A 237 10.98 19.43 6.64
CA GLU A 237 9.55 19.74 6.58
C GLU A 237 8.71 18.70 7.30
N ARG A 238 9.01 17.40 7.10
CA ARG A 238 8.32 16.31 7.82
C ARG A 238 8.47 16.43 9.33
N LYS A 239 9.69 16.69 9.82
CA LYS A 239 9.96 16.92 11.25
C LYS A 239 9.27 18.15 11.80
N ARG A 240 9.10 19.20 10.97
CA ARG A 240 8.39 20.41 11.38
C ARG A 240 6.89 20.15 11.46
N ALA A 241 6.33 19.39 10.53
CA ALA A 241 4.91 19.05 10.51
C ALA A 241 4.51 18.06 11.61
N SER A 242 5.38 17.11 11.95
CA SER A 242 5.13 16.20 13.08
C SER A 242 5.21 16.88 14.45
N ARG A 243 5.78 18.09 14.50
CA ARG A 243 5.75 18.98 15.67
C ARG A 243 4.53 19.89 15.55
N GLU A 244 3.32 19.37 15.75
CA GLU A 244 2.19 20.27 15.98
C GLU A 244 2.45 21.16 17.21
N PRO A 245 2.06 22.45 17.15
CA PRO A 245 2.04 23.27 18.36
C PRO A 245 1.04 22.64 19.32
N LYS A 246 1.43 22.44 20.58
CA LYS A 246 0.46 22.15 21.64
C LYS A 246 -0.54 23.31 21.69
N SER A 247 -1.72 23.12 21.10
CA SER A 247 -2.91 23.95 21.32
C SER A 247 -3.76 23.31 22.40
#